data_AF-A0A9N9FPX3-F1
#
_entry.id   AF-A0A9N9FPX3-F1
#
_cell.length_a   1.000
_cell.length_b   1.000
_cell.length_c   1.000
_cell.angle_alpha   90.00
_cell.angle_beta   90.00
_cell.angle_gamma   90.00
#
_symmetry.space_group_name_H-M   'P 1'
#
loop_
_entity.id
_entity.type
_entity.pdbx_description
1 polymer ?
#
loop_
_entity_poly.entity_id
_entity_poly.type
_entity_poly.pdbx_seq_one_letter_code
_entity_poly.pdbx_strand_id
1 'polypeptide(L)'
;MVYTRAQKRSLDTPEQPTSKRKSTTKNKNFPSLFEPPKILIDSTDLSKNAEINNLLLEKANINNVQQLERYFRVEKYGKGDVFLGAKVPDIRKISTLVGELNFNLLRELLQSSVHEKRLLALVNLVKQYQKSHMDPNLDIINKDNIFKFYMEMREGIDNWDLVDTSASQIVGVHLYHESEDFKNQWIYETLAASPRLWDRRIAIVATRYFVKQKKFNDTLKLAEMFIEDSEELVHKATGWVLREYGDQSISGLYQFLSKNAAYMPRVMFDQCVRNIPVTMKSEYRKLRIKKSNKETVP
;
A
#
# COMPACT_ATOMS: atom_id res chain seq x y z
N MET A 1 -34.12 75.59 28.91
CA MET A 1 -35.41 75.15 28.35
C MET A 1 -35.18 73.80 27.68
N VAL A 2 -35.39 72.70 28.40
CA VAL A 2 -36.61 71.87 28.40
C VAL A 2 -36.80 71.07 27.09
N TYR A 3 -36.40 69.80 27.19
CA TYR A 3 -36.96 68.56 26.62
C TYR A 3 -37.95 68.59 25.45
N THR A 4 -37.68 67.72 24.45
CA THR A 4 -38.62 66.65 24.05
C THR A 4 -37.93 65.43 23.40
N ARG A 5 -38.27 64.25 23.94
CA ARG A 5 -38.13 62.85 23.43
C ARG A 5 -38.94 62.67 22.12
N ALA A 6 -38.88 61.63 21.27
CA ALA A 6 -38.16 60.37 21.03
C ALA A 6 -38.57 59.95 19.57
N GLN A 7 -37.93 59.09 18.79
CA GLN A 7 -37.85 57.61 18.94
C GLN A 7 -36.93 56.98 17.87
N LYS A 8 -36.05 56.10 18.36
CA LYS A 8 -35.55 54.81 17.81
C LYS A 8 -35.68 54.48 16.31
N ARG A 9 -34.53 54.24 15.68
CA ARG A 9 -34.26 53.08 14.79
C ARG A 9 -32.84 52.56 15.10
N SER A 10 -32.74 51.35 15.63
CA SER A 10 -31.48 50.62 15.84
C SER A 10 -31.15 49.83 14.58
N LEU A 11 -29.95 50.07 14.03
CA LEU A 11 -29.36 49.26 12.96
C LEU A 11 -28.38 48.28 13.60
N ASP A 12 -28.64 47.01 13.35
CA ASP A 12 -27.87 45.85 13.77
C ASP A 12 -26.45 45.89 13.20
N THR A 13 -25.47 45.66 14.07
CA THR A 13 -24.10 45.28 13.70
C THR A 13 -23.86 43.85 14.17
N PRO A 14 -23.34 42.93 13.32
CA PRO A 14 -23.32 41.51 13.67
C PRO A 14 -22.23 41.19 14.68
N GLU A 15 -22.61 40.47 15.74
CA GLU A 15 -21.73 39.85 16.72
C GLU A 15 -20.72 38.90 16.06
N GLN A 16 -19.45 39.00 16.46
CA GLN A 16 -18.46 37.96 16.22
C GLN A 16 -18.63 36.83 17.24
N PRO A 17 -18.86 35.57 16.83
CA PRO A 17 -18.79 34.46 17.76
C PRO A 17 -17.37 33.92 17.85
N THR A 18 -16.76 34.12 19.02
CA THR A 18 -15.60 33.37 19.49
C THR A 18 -15.92 31.87 19.50
N SER A 19 -15.22 31.08 18.69
CA SER A 19 -15.33 29.62 18.69
C SER A 19 -13.95 28.99 18.82
N LYS A 20 -13.66 28.53 20.05
CA LYS A 20 -12.59 27.58 20.35
C LYS A 20 -12.79 26.34 19.49
N ARG A 21 -12.01 26.17 18.41
CA ARG A 21 -11.92 24.88 17.71
C ARG A 21 -11.19 23.88 18.59
N LYS A 22 -11.98 23.09 19.34
CA LYS A 22 -11.54 21.81 19.88
C LYS A 22 -11.04 20.96 18.71
N SER A 23 -9.77 20.55 18.79
CA SER A 23 -9.20 19.46 18.01
C SER A 23 -9.98 18.19 18.36
N THR A 24 -10.99 17.88 17.55
CA THR A 24 -11.57 16.53 17.50
C THR A 24 -11.01 15.86 16.27
N THR A 25 -9.98 15.06 16.46
CA THR A 25 -9.60 13.97 15.56
C THR A 25 -10.81 13.06 15.38
N LYS A 26 -11.67 13.40 14.41
CA LYS A 26 -12.66 12.47 13.88
C LYS A 26 -11.87 11.43 13.10
N ASN A 27 -11.54 10.34 13.80
CA ASN A 27 -11.21 9.07 13.19
C ASN A 27 -12.39 8.77 12.26
N LYS A 28 -12.21 8.97 10.95
CA LYS A 28 -13.21 8.54 9.96
C LYS A 28 -13.18 7.03 10.00
N ASN A 29 -14.04 6.45 10.83
CA ASN A 29 -14.37 5.03 10.79
C ASN A 29 -14.65 4.67 9.34
N PHE A 30 -13.82 3.81 8.77
CA PHE A 30 -14.14 3.11 7.53
C PHE A 30 -15.51 2.47 7.72
N PRO A 31 -16.47 2.63 6.79
CA PRO A 31 -17.67 1.82 6.83
C PRO A 31 -17.21 0.37 6.74
N SER A 32 -17.48 -0.42 7.78
CA SER A 32 -17.50 -1.88 7.67
C SER A 32 -18.61 -2.17 6.67
N LEU A 33 -18.25 -2.29 5.39
CA LEU A 33 -19.16 -2.71 4.33
C LEU A 33 -19.50 -4.20 4.45
N PHE A 34 -18.85 -4.92 5.38
CA PHE A 34 -18.93 -6.35 5.51
C PHE A 34 -18.85 -6.71 6.99
N GLU A 35 -19.88 -7.38 7.50
CA GLU A 35 -19.88 -7.97 8.84
C GLU A 35 -18.80 -9.05 8.90
N PRO A 36 -17.90 -9.04 9.90
CA PRO A 36 -16.93 -10.10 10.05
C PRO A 36 -17.66 -11.41 10.33
N PRO A 37 -17.38 -12.51 9.59
CA PRO A 37 -17.95 -13.80 9.92
C PRO A 37 -17.55 -14.21 11.34
N LYS A 38 -18.50 -14.77 12.10
CA LYS A 38 -18.23 -15.32 13.44
C LYS A 38 -17.16 -16.41 13.33
N ILE A 39 -16.10 -16.24 14.09
CA ILE A 39 -14.93 -17.13 14.12
C ILE A 39 -15.30 -18.42 14.86
N LEU A 40 -15.18 -19.55 14.18
CA LEU A 40 -15.07 -20.87 14.79
C LEU A 40 -13.77 -21.47 14.27
N ILE A 41 -12.75 -21.52 15.13
CA ILE A 41 -11.52 -22.25 14.81
C ILE A 41 -11.82 -23.74 15.00
N ASP A 42 -11.76 -24.49 13.91
CA ASP A 42 -11.89 -25.94 13.91
C ASP A 42 -10.54 -26.59 14.33
N SER A 43 -10.60 -27.76 14.98
CA SER A 43 -9.49 -28.70 15.17
C SER A 43 -8.61 -28.92 13.92
N THR A 44 -9.18 -28.87 12.73
CA THR A 44 -8.45 -28.98 11.46
C THR A 44 -7.53 -27.78 11.20
N ASP A 45 -8.00 -26.56 11.49
CA ASP A 45 -7.22 -25.32 11.37
C ASP A 45 -6.04 -25.31 12.36
N LEU A 46 -6.28 -25.76 13.60
CA LEU A 46 -5.24 -25.87 14.61
C LEU A 46 -4.13 -26.84 14.18
N SER A 47 -4.51 -28.01 13.66
CA SER A 47 -3.57 -29.01 13.15
C SER A 47 -2.75 -28.45 11.97
N LYS A 48 -3.41 -27.76 11.03
CA LYS A 48 -2.75 -27.16 9.86
C LYS A 48 -1.80 -26.01 10.25
N ASN A 49 -2.18 -25.19 11.21
CA ASN A 49 -1.31 -24.14 11.74
C ASN A 49 -0.07 -24.74 12.41
N ALA A 50 -0.24 -25.79 13.23
CA ALA A 50 0.88 -26.51 13.84
C ALA A 50 1.83 -27.10 12.78
N GLU A 51 1.29 -27.69 11.71
CA GLU A 51 2.08 -28.18 10.57
C GLU A 51 2.90 -27.04 9.93
N ILE A 52 2.27 -25.91 9.63
CA ILE A 52 2.96 -24.72 9.06
C ILE A 52 4.08 -24.25 9.99
N ASN A 53 3.82 -24.21 11.30
CA ASN A 53 4.81 -23.78 12.29
C ASN A 53 6.02 -24.70 12.30
N ASN A 54 5.81 -26.02 12.29
CA ASN A 54 6.90 -26.99 12.25
C ASN A 54 7.72 -26.85 10.96
N LEU A 55 7.06 -26.75 9.80
CA LEU A 55 7.74 -26.57 8.51
C LEU A 55 8.55 -25.27 8.45
N LEU A 56 8.05 -24.17 9.03
CA LEU A 56 8.78 -22.92 9.13
C LEU A 56 9.98 -23.04 10.08
N LEU A 57 9.82 -23.72 11.22
CA LEU A 57 10.90 -23.94 12.18
C LEU A 57 12.01 -24.86 11.62
N GLU A 58 11.67 -25.86 10.81
CA GLU A 58 12.65 -26.68 10.09
C GLU A 58 13.51 -25.87 9.10
N LYS A 59 12.99 -24.74 8.62
CA LYS A 59 13.71 -23.82 7.72
C LYS A 59 14.23 -22.57 8.43
N ALA A 60 13.95 -22.43 9.72
CA ALA A 60 14.43 -21.32 10.53
C ALA A 60 15.95 -21.33 10.60
N ASN A 61 16.54 -20.15 10.64
CA ASN A 61 17.98 -20.01 10.75
C ASN A 61 18.29 -18.72 11.52
N ILE A 62 18.63 -18.89 12.79
CA ILE A 62 18.89 -17.77 13.71
C ILE A 62 20.01 -16.85 13.23
N ASN A 63 20.98 -17.38 12.48
CA ASN A 63 22.09 -16.57 11.92
C ASN A 63 21.60 -15.56 10.87
N ASN A 64 20.43 -15.79 10.26
CA ASN A 64 19.83 -14.85 9.31
C ASN A 64 19.01 -13.76 10.02
N VAL A 65 18.53 -14.00 11.23
CA VAL A 65 17.53 -13.14 11.91
C VAL A 65 18.02 -11.70 12.02
N GLN A 66 19.21 -11.47 12.57
CA GLN A 66 19.75 -10.11 12.74
C GLN A 66 19.91 -9.38 11.40
N GLN A 67 20.28 -10.11 10.35
CA GLN A 67 20.39 -9.51 9.02
C GLN A 67 19.01 -9.12 8.46
N LEU A 68 18.00 -9.98 8.64
CA LEU A 68 16.64 -9.74 8.20
C LEU A 68 16.01 -8.57 8.97
N GLU A 69 16.18 -8.50 10.29
CA GLU A 69 15.68 -7.39 11.10
C GLU A 69 16.21 -6.03 10.61
N ARG A 70 17.51 -5.97 10.30
CA ARG A 70 18.14 -4.77 9.71
C ARG A 70 17.64 -4.48 8.30
N TYR A 71 17.45 -5.52 7.49
CA TYR A 71 17.01 -5.39 6.11
C TYR A 71 15.55 -4.89 6.01
N PHE A 72 14.68 -5.43 6.85
CA PHE A 72 13.27 -5.08 6.97
C PHE A 72 12.98 -3.91 7.91
N ARG A 73 14.03 -3.30 8.47
CA ARG A 73 13.96 -2.07 9.28
C ARG A 73 12.93 -2.16 10.40
N VAL A 74 13.04 -3.22 11.20
CA VAL A 74 12.18 -3.49 12.37
C VAL A 74 12.17 -2.29 13.32
N GLU A 75 13.28 -1.56 13.42
CA GLU A 75 13.41 -0.38 14.26
C GLU A 75 12.62 0.85 13.77
N LYS A 76 12.18 0.86 12.51
CA LYS A 76 11.50 2.02 11.90
C LYS A 76 10.05 1.74 11.57
N TYR A 77 9.81 0.79 10.67
CA TYR A 77 8.49 0.55 10.10
C TYR A 77 8.03 -0.90 10.23
N GLY A 78 8.94 -1.85 10.53
CA GLY A 78 8.58 -3.23 10.87
C GLY A 78 8.47 -3.47 12.38
N LYS A 79 8.03 -2.46 13.15
CA LYS A 79 8.02 -2.56 14.62
C LYS A 79 7.07 -3.65 15.07
N GLY A 80 7.60 -4.67 15.76
CA GLY A 80 6.83 -5.83 16.20
C GLY A 80 7.00 -7.07 15.32
N ASP A 81 7.70 -6.96 14.19
CA ASP A 81 8.10 -8.12 13.39
C ASP A 81 9.04 -9.03 14.17
N VAL A 82 8.73 -10.32 14.17
CA VAL A 82 9.59 -11.41 14.63
C VAL A 82 10.00 -12.22 13.41
N PHE A 83 11.29 -12.53 13.29
CA PHE A 83 11.81 -13.34 12.19
C PHE A 83 12.28 -14.71 12.69
N LEU A 84 11.97 -15.75 11.92
CA LEU A 84 12.51 -17.10 12.11
C LEU A 84 13.83 -17.31 11.34
N GLY A 85 14.10 -16.50 10.32
CA GLY A 85 15.29 -16.61 9.50
C GLY A 85 15.14 -17.50 8.27
N ALA A 86 13.91 -17.94 7.95
CA ALA A 86 13.64 -18.78 6.79
C ALA A 86 13.71 -17.95 5.50
N LYS A 87 14.26 -18.53 4.43
CA LYS A 87 14.45 -17.82 3.16
C LYS A 87 13.16 -17.85 2.33
N VAL A 88 12.93 -16.79 1.55
CA VAL A 88 11.75 -16.66 0.67
C VAL A 88 11.52 -17.89 -0.25
N PRO A 89 12.54 -18.51 -0.88
CA PRO A 89 12.32 -19.72 -1.67
C PRO A 89 11.75 -20.89 -0.85
N ASP A 90 12.14 -21.03 0.41
CA ASP A 90 11.63 -22.08 1.29
C ASP A 90 10.19 -21.79 1.71
N ILE A 91 9.86 -20.54 2.03
CA ILE A 91 8.48 -20.11 2.31
C ILE A 91 7.55 -20.40 1.12
N ARG A 92 8.01 -20.15 -0.11
CA ARG A 92 7.26 -20.47 -1.34
C ARG A 92 7.04 -21.97 -1.52
N LYS A 93 8.04 -22.81 -1.19
CA LYS A 93 7.93 -24.28 -1.20
C LYS A 93 6.94 -24.75 -0.14
N ILE A 94 7.04 -24.26 1.09
CA ILE A 94 6.10 -24.59 2.18
C ILE A 94 4.67 -24.24 1.76
N SER A 95 4.44 -23.04 1.23
CA SER A 95 3.12 -22.65 0.71
C SER A 95 2.57 -23.61 -0.36
N THR A 96 3.42 -24.27 -1.15
CA THR A 96 2.96 -25.31 -2.10
C THR A 96 2.65 -26.62 -1.37
N LEU A 97 3.50 -27.03 -0.42
CA LEU A 97 3.34 -28.27 0.35
C LEU A 97 2.04 -28.29 1.16
N VAL A 98 1.69 -27.19 1.80
CA VAL A 98 0.51 -27.12 2.68
C VAL A 98 -0.81 -26.99 1.92
N GLY A 99 -0.77 -26.81 0.60
CA GLY A 99 -1.95 -26.67 -0.25
C GLY A 99 -2.72 -25.37 -0.05
N GLU A 100 -3.97 -25.35 -0.52
CA GLU A 100 -4.88 -24.21 -0.39
C GLU A 100 -5.36 -24.06 1.06
N LEU A 101 -5.16 -22.86 1.64
CA LEU A 101 -5.57 -22.56 3.02
C LEU A 101 -6.89 -21.79 3.02
N ASN A 102 -7.77 -22.09 3.97
CA ASN A 102 -9.01 -21.32 4.14
C ASN A 102 -8.74 -19.92 4.73
N PHE A 103 -9.73 -19.04 4.66
CA PHE A 103 -9.60 -17.66 5.14
C PHE A 103 -9.42 -17.52 6.66
N ASN A 104 -9.88 -18.49 7.47
CA ASN A 104 -9.69 -18.44 8.92
C ASN A 104 -8.20 -18.57 9.26
N LEU A 105 -7.54 -19.58 8.70
CA LEU A 105 -6.12 -19.80 8.92
C LEU A 105 -5.26 -18.69 8.28
N LEU A 106 -5.62 -18.23 7.08
CA LEU A 106 -4.93 -17.09 6.45
C LEU A 106 -5.03 -15.82 7.31
N ARG A 107 -6.18 -15.58 7.96
CA ARG A 107 -6.38 -14.44 8.86
C ARG A 107 -5.45 -14.54 10.06
N GLU A 108 -5.37 -15.71 10.68
CA GLU A 108 -4.49 -15.95 11.82
C GLU A 108 -3.00 -15.75 11.45
N LEU A 109 -2.57 -16.28 10.31
CA LEU A 109 -1.20 -16.12 9.82
C LEU A 109 -0.87 -14.66 9.52
N LEU A 110 -1.82 -13.91 8.95
CA LEU A 110 -1.67 -12.47 8.65
C LEU A 110 -1.65 -11.59 9.90
N GLN A 111 -2.24 -12.05 11.01
CA GLN A 111 -2.22 -11.35 12.30
C GLN A 111 -1.01 -11.72 13.17
N SER A 112 -0.18 -12.67 12.73
CA SER A 112 1.00 -13.07 13.49
C SER A 112 2.10 -12.01 13.46
N SER A 113 2.78 -11.83 14.60
CA SER A 113 4.03 -11.07 14.66
C SER A 113 5.15 -11.72 13.82
N VAL A 114 5.07 -13.02 13.55
CA VAL A 114 6.07 -13.74 12.75
C VAL A 114 5.95 -13.36 11.29
N HIS A 115 6.99 -12.71 10.76
CA HIS A 115 7.01 -12.18 9.39
C HIS A 115 6.86 -13.30 8.34
N GLU A 116 7.54 -14.43 8.51
CA GLU A 116 7.46 -15.53 7.55
C GLU A 116 6.07 -16.18 7.47
N LYS A 117 5.26 -16.10 8.53
CA LYS A 117 3.85 -16.54 8.49
C LYS A 117 2.99 -15.62 7.64
N ARG A 118 3.15 -14.30 7.81
CA ARG A 118 2.44 -13.30 7.00
C ARG A 118 2.81 -13.43 5.52
N LEU A 119 4.11 -13.59 5.22
CA LEU A 119 4.58 -13.81 3.85
C LEU A 119 4.04 -15.12 3.27
N LEU A 120 4.02 -16.22 4.03
CA LEU A 120 3.43 -17.49 3.61
C LEU A 120 1.95 -17.33 3.25
N ALA A 121 1.17 -16.64 4.09
CA ALA A 121 -0.24 -16.38 3.86
C ALA A 121 -0.48 -15.61 2.56
N LEU A 122 0.30 -14.54 2.31
CA LEU A 122 0.18 -13.77 1.07
C LEU A 122 0.61 -14.57 -0.17
N VAL A 123 1.67 -15.38 -0.08
CA VAL A 123 2.07 -16.27 -1.19
C VAL A 123 0.97 -17.29 -1.47
N ASN A 124 0.33 -17.85 -0.44
CA ASN A 124 -0.77 -18.78 -0.58
C ASN A 124 -1.99 -18.09 -1.23
N LEU A 125 -2.39 -16.93 -0.72
CA LEU A 125 -3.51 -16.13 -1.24
C LEU A 125 -3.30 -15.73 -2.71
N VAL A 126 -2.08 -15.34 -3.11
CA VAL A 126 -1.74 -15.06 -4.51
C VAL A 126 -1.92 -16.29 -5.40
N LYS A 127 -1.47 -17.47 -4.94
CA LYS A 127 -1.65 -18.72 -5.71
C LYS A 127 -3.14 -19.06 -5.90
N GLN A 128 -3.95 -18.89 -4.84
CA GLN A 128 -5.40 -19.07 -4.92
C GLN A 128 -6.03 -18.12 -5.94
N TYR A 129 -5.67 -16.83 -5.86
CA TYR A 129 -6.18 -15.82 -6.79
C TYR A 129 -5.81 -16.15 -8.24
N GLN A 130 -4.56 -16.53 -8.51
CA GLN A 130 -4.11 -16.91 -9.86
C GLN A 130 -4.82 -18.17 -10.38
N LYS A 131 -5.04 -19.18 -9.54
CA LYS A 131 -5.75 -20.41 -9.91
C LYS A 131 -7.20 -20.14 -10.32
N SER A 132 -7.87 -19.21 -9.65
CA SER A 132 -9.24 -18.80 -10.03
C SER A 132 -9.35 -18.16 -11.43
N HIS A 133 -8.24 -17.70 -12.02
CA HIS A 133 -8.23 -17.24 -13.42
C HIS A 133 -8.09 -18.37 -14.44
N MET A 134 -7.59 -19.54 -14.03
CA MET A 134 -7.30 -20.66 -14.93
C MET A 134 -8.48 -21.60 -15.12
N ASP A 135 -9.44 -21.62 -14.18
CA ASP A 135 -10.64 -22.43 -14.27
C ASP A 135 -11.88 -21.51 -14.30
N PRO A 136 -12.56 -21.37 -15.44
CA PRO A 136 -13.79 -20.59 -15.57
C PRO A 136 -14.92 -21.03 -14.63
N ASN A 137 -14.85 -22.27 -14.10
CA ASN A 137 -15.79 -22.80 -13.13
C ASN A 137 -15.38 -22.50 -11.67
N LEU A 138 -14.12 -22.08 -11.40
CA LEU A 138 -13.72 -21.46 -10.14
C LEU A 138 -14.11 -19.98 -10.15
N ASP A 139 -15.43 -19.80 -10.07
CA ASP A 139 -16.25 -18.65 -9.73
C ASP A 139 -15.59 -17.26 -9.58
N ILE A 140 -16.19 -16.25 -10.23
CA ILE A 140 -15.96 -14.81 -9.97
C ILE A 140 -16.09 -14.51 -8.48
N ILE A 141 -17.05 -15.16 -7.81
CA ILE A 141 -17.28 -15.02 -6.37
C ILE A 141 -16.00 -15.29 -5.55
N ASN A 142 -15.16 -16.24 -5.97
CA ASN A 142 -13.91 -16.54 -5.25
C ASN A 142 -12.88 -15.40 -5.37
N LYS A 143 -12.74 -14.78 -6.55
CA LYS A 143 -11.83 -13.63 -6.76
C LYS A 143 -12.25 -12.44 -5.92
N ASP A 144 -13.54 -12.13 -5.92
CA ASP A 144 -14.10 -11.05 -5.12
C ASP A 144 -13.86 -11.30 -3.63
N ASN A 145 -14.05 -12.52 -3.16
CA ASN A 145 -13.81 -12.88 -1.77
C ASN A 145 -12.33 -12.76 -1.39
N ILE A 146 -11.40 -13.20 -2.25
CA ILE A 146 -9.96 -13.03 -2.02
C ILE A 146 -9.57 -11.55 -2.02
N PHE A 147 -10.09 -10.76 -2.95
CA PHE A 147 -9.85 -9.31 -2.98
C PHE A 147 -10.37 -8.62 -1.72
N LYS A 148 -11.62 -8.91 -1.31
CA LYS A 148 -12.23 -8.39 -0.09
C LYS A 148 -11.41 -8.80 1.14
N PHE A 149 -11.03 -10.07 1.25
CA PHE A 149 -10.19 -10.58 2.32
C PHE A 149 -8.83 -9.84 2.37
N TYR A 150 -8.17 -9.65 1.23
CA TYR A 150 -6.93 -8.87 1.15
C TYR A 150 -7.14 -7.43 1.67
N MET A 151 -8.25 -6.80 1.28
CA MET A 151 -8.59 -5.45 1.71
C MET A 151 -8.90 -5.35 3.21
N GLU A 152 -9.55 -6.36 3.79
CA GLU A 152 -9.78 -6.45 5.24
C GLU A 152 -8.48 -6.66 6.02
N MET A 153 -7.56 -7.45 5.47
CA MET A 153 -6.33 -7.86 6.15
C MET A 153 -5.15 -6.92 5.96
N ARG A 154 -5.36 -5.74 5.34
CA ARG A 154 -4.27 -4.81 5.02
C ARG A 154 -3.40 -4.45 6.22
N GLU A 155 -3.95 -4.40 7.44
CA GLU A 155 -3.17 -4.09 8.65
C GLU A 155 -2.00 -5.05 8.88
N GLY A 156 -2.16 -6.35 8.56
CA GLY A 156 -1.08 -7.35 8.61
C GLY A 156 -0.14 -7.33 7.39
N ILE A 157 -0.34 -6.39 6.46
CA ILE A 157 0.48 -6.17 5.27
C ILE A 157 1.21 -4.84 5.46
N ASP A 158 2.20 -4.88 6.34
CA ASP A 158 2.86 -3.72 6.94
C ASP A 158 4.39 -3.75 6.76
N ASN A 159 4.84 -4.40 5.70
CA ASN A 159 6.22 -4.33 5.22
C ASN A 159 6.24 -4.29 3.69
N TRP A 160 7.33 -3.76 3.11
CA TRP A 160 7.38 -3.49 1.68
C TRP A 160 7.35 -4.79 0.86
N ASP A 161 7.94 -5.87 1.35
CA ASP A 161 7.97 -7.17 0.65
C ASP A 161 6.60 -7.86 0.67
N LEU A 162 5.85 -7.73 1.76
CA LEU A 162 4.47 -8.20 1.86
C LEU A 162 3.59 -7.52 0.81
N VAL A 163 3.68 -6.19 0.70
CA VAL A 163 2.99 -5.40 -0.35
C VAL A 163 3.47 -5.81 -1.74
N ASP A 164 4.79 -5.81 -1.98
CA ASP A 164 5.38 -6.02 -3.30
C ASP A 164 5.12 -7.44 -3.84
N THR A 165 4.99 -8.43 -2.96
CA THR A 165 4.69 -9.82 -3.30
C THR A 165 3.25 -10.00 -3.76
N SER A 166 2.32 -9.17 -3.30
CA SER A 166 0.88 -9.47 -3.35
C SER A 166 0.05 -8.42 -4.11
N ALA A 167 0.31 -7.13 -3.92
CA ALA A 167 -0.55 -6.04 -4.39
C ALA A 167 -0.75 -6.07 -5.92
N SER A 168 0.31 -6.24 -6.71
CA SER A 168 0.18 -6.32 -8.18
C SER A 168 -0.57 -7.56 -8.65
N GLN A 169 -0.50 -8.67 -7.90
CA GLN A 169 -1.04 -9.97 -8.31
C GLN A 169 -2.50 -10.18 -7.90
N ILE A 170 -2.95 -9.50 -6.84
CA ILE A 170 -4.32 -9.56 -6.36
C ILE A 170 -5.02 -8.24 -6.72
N VAL A 171 -4.67 -7.15 -6.03
CA VAL A 171 -5.32 -5.84 -6.20
C VAL A 171 -5.22 -5.32 -7.63
N GLY A 172 -4.03 -5.37 -8.21
CA GLY A 172 -3.78 -4.90 -9.56
C GLY A 172 -4.54 -5.71 -10.62
N VAL A 173 -4.60 -7.03 -10.48
CA VAL A 173 -5.34 -7.87 -11.44
C VAL A 173 -6.84 -7.64 -11.28
N HIS A 174 -7.34 -7.62 -10.04
CA HIS A 174 -8.76 -7.43 -9.74
C HIS A 174 -9.28 -6.12 -10.32
N LEU A 175 -8.68 -4.99 -9.92
CA LEU A 175 -9.14 -3.66 -10.31
C LEU A 175 -8.96 -3.35 -11.79
N TYR A 176 -8.15 -4.11 -12.53
CA TYR A 176 -8.02 -3.97 -13.97
C TYR A 176 -9.29 -4.41 -14.72
N HIS A 177 -10.00 -5.40 -14.18
CA HIS A 177 -11.17 -6.00 -14.81
C HIS A 177 -12.49 -5.42 -14.31
N GLU A 178 -12.43 -4.54 -13.32
CA GLU A 178 -13.59 -3.88 -12.73
C GLU A 178 -14.00 -2.61 -13.48
N SER A 179 -15.20 -2.11 -13.14
CA SER A 179 -15.66 -0.81 -13.64
C SER A 179 -14.73 0.33 -13.23
N GLU A 180 -14.69 1.40 -14.02
CA GLU A 180 -13.85 2.57 -13.73
C GLU A 180 -14.20 3.20 -12.38
N ASP A 181 -15.49 3.25 -12.02
CA ASP A 181 -15.96 3.77 -10.73
C ASP A 181 -15.45 2.93 -9.55
N PHE A 182 -15.56 1.60 -9.65
CA PHE A 182 -15.06 0.70 -8.60
C PHE A 182 -13.55 0.78 -8.46
N LYS A 183 -12.81 0.82 -9.59
CA LYS A 183 -11.37 1.04 -9.59
C LYS A 183 -11.01 2.37 -8.96
N ASN A 184 -11.73 3.45 -9.28
CA ASN A 184 -11.47 4.78 -8.74
C ASN A 184 -11.69 4.85 -7.23
N GLN A 185 -12.79 4.27 -6.74
CA GLN A 185 -13.10 4.17 -5.32
C GLN A 185 -11.95 3.50 -4.55
N TRP A 186 -11.43 2.38 -5.05
CA TRP A 186 -10.37 1.65 -4.36
C TRP A 186 -8.98 2.28 -4.52
N ILE A 187 -8.57 2.64 -5.73
CA ILE A 187 -7.23 3.20 -5.96
C ILE A 187 -7.09 4.59 -5.36
N TYR A 188 -7.99 5.52 -5.69
CA TYR A 188 -7.81 6.93 -5.38
C TYR A 188 -8.43 7.31 -4.04
N GLU A 189 -9.68 6.93 -3.81
CA GLU A 189 -10.43 7.39 -2.64
C GLU A 189 -10.13 6.58 -1.38
N THR A 190 -9.73 5.32 -1.54
CA THR A 190 -9.42 4.43 -0.42
C THR A 190 -7.91 4.33 -0.19
N LEU A 191 -7.17 3.78 -1.16
CA LEU A 191 -5.75 3.43 -0.94
C LEU A 191 -4.84 4.65 -1.00
N ALA A 192 -4.91 5.45 -2.07
CA ALA A 192 -4.02 6.60 -2.25
C ALA A 192 -4.31 7.75 -1.26
N ALA A 193 -5.57 7.90 -0.83
CA ALA A 193 -5.96 8.88 0.18
C ALA A 193 -5.75 8.40 1.63
N SER A 194 -5.36 7.15 1.85
CA SER A 194 -5.18 6.58 3.20
C SER A 194 -4.02 7.27 3.95
N PRO A 195 -4.17 7.55 5.25
CA PRO A 195 -3.04 8.01 6.08
C PRO A 195 -1.97 6.92 6.25
N ARG A 196 -2.31 5.65 6.02
CA ARG A 196 -1.41 4.51 6.17
C ARG A 196 -0.47 4.39 4.97
N LEU A 197 0.84 4.48 5.25
CA LEU A 197 1.93 4.27 4.30
C LEU A 197 1.68 3.09 3.36
N TRP A 198 1.33 1.94 3.94
CA TRP A 198 1.25 0.67 3.23
C TRP A 198 0.07 0.61 2.27
N ASP A 199 -1.04 1.27 2.59
CA ASP A 199 -2.18 1.39 1.67
C ASP A 199 -1.81 2.21 0.45
N ARG A 200 -1.12 3.35 0.64
CA ARG A 200 -0.61 4.18 -0.48
C ARG A 200 0.42 3.44 -1.31
N ARG A 201 1.29 2.63 -0.68
CA ARG A 201 2.20 1.73 -1.40
C ARG A 201 1.44 0.67 -2.20
N ILE A 202 0.39 0.06 -1.63
CA ILE A 202 -0.48 -0.89 -2.34
C ILE A 202 -1.08 -0.21 -3.58
N ALA A 203 -1.56 1.04 -3.48
CA ALA A 203 -2.13 1.77 -4.61
C ALA A 203 -1.18 1.80 -5.83
N ILE A 204 0.07 2.24 -5.63
CA ILE A 204 1.03 2.35 -6.73
C ILE A 204 1.60 1.00 -7.17
N VAL A 205 1.81 0.05 -6.26
CA VAL A 205 2.32 -1.28 -6.62
C VAL A 205 1.26 -2.09 -7.38
N ALA A 206 -0.03 -1.90 -7.09
CA ALA A 206 -1.11 -2.53 -7.84
C ALA A 206 -1.05 -2.18 -9.33
N THR A 207 -0.75 -0.92 -9.68
CA THR A 207 -0.72 -0.47 -11.08
C THR A 207 0.43 -1.05 -11.90
N ARG A 208 1.38 -1.76 -11.28
CA ARG A 208 2.37 -2.58 -12.02
C ARG A 208 1.70 -3.58 -12.95
N TYR A 209 0.53 -4.12 -12.58
CA TYR A 209 -0.23 -4.98 -13.49
C TYR A 209 -0.69 -4.19 -14.72
N PHE A 210 -1.20 -2.97 -14.54
CA PHE A 210 -1.64 -2.11 -15.63
C PHE A 210 -0.49 -1.73 -16.57
N VAL A 211 0.69 -1.42 -16.01
CA VAL A 211 1.92 -1.16 -16.79
C VAL A 211 2.27 -2.35 -17.68
N LYS A 212 2.19 -3.58 -17.16
CA LYS A 212 2.39 -4.80 -17.97
C LYS A 212 1.36 -4.93 -19.09
N GLN A 213 0.12 -4.47 -18.88
CA GLN A 213 -0.93 -4.40 -19.90
C GLN A 213 -0.83 -3.15 -20.80
N LYS A 214 0.26 -2.38 -20.70
CA LYS A 214 0.49 -1.13 -21.45
C LYS A 214 -0.60 -0.07 -21.22
N LYS A 215 -1.24 -0.08 -20.04
CA LYS A 215 -2.18 0.93 -19.56
C LYS A 215 -1.49 1.77 -18.47
N PHE A 216 -1.19 3.02 -18.78
CA PHE A 216 -0.28 3.83 -17.97
C PHE A 216 -0.97 4.96 -17.18
N ASN A 217 -2.19 5.35 -17.56
CA ASN A 217 -2.87 6.54 -17.03
C ASN A 217 -2.94 6.54 -15.50
N ASP A 218 -3.38 5.43 -14.89
CA ASP A 218 -3.49 5.34 -13.43
C ASP A 218 -2.14 5.41 -12.73
N THR A 219 -1.10 4.79 -13.30
CA THR A 219 0.26 4.85 -12.77
C THR A 219 0.79 6.29 -12.78
N LEU A 220 0.62 7.00 -13.91
CA LEU A 220 1.09 8.37 -14.05
C LEU A 220 0.32 9.32 -13.11
N LYS A 221 -1.00 9.15 -12.99
CA LYS A 221 -1.83 9.95 -12.08
C LYS A 221 -1.43 9.75 -10.62
N LEU A 222 -1.27 8.51 -10.16
CA LEU A 222 -0.76 8.23 -8.82
C LEU A 222 0.67 8.77 -8.62
N ALA A 223 1.52 8.66 -9.63
CA ALA A 223 2.88 9.19 -9.55
C ALA A 223 2.91 10.71 -9.38
N GLU A 224 2.03 11.46 -10.07
CA GLU A 224 1.89 12.90 -9.85
C GLU A 224 1.40 13.21 -8.43
N MET A 225 0.40 12.49 -7.93
CA MET A 225 -0.09 12.64 -6.55
C MET A 225 1.00 12.37 -5.52
N PHE A 226 1.79 11.32 -5.69
CA PHE A 226 2.82 10.90 -4.75
C PHE A 226 4.14 11.67 -4.86
N ILE A 227 4.23 12.72 -5.69
CA ILE A 227 5.34 13.70 -5.59
C ILE A 227 5.30 14.43 -4.24
N GLU A 228 4.11 14.64 -3.69
CA GLU A 228 3.89 15.35 -2.43
C GLU A 228 3.76 14.44 -1.20
N ASP A 229 3.90 13.12 -1.36
CA ASP A 229 3.83 12.18 -0.25
C ASP A 229 4.94 12.48 0.79
N SER A 230 4.66 12.22 2.06
CA SER A 230 5.66 12.38 3.12
C SER A 230 6.61 11.19 3.21
N GLU A 231 6.20 10.03 2.70
CA GLU A 231 6.86 8.76 2.98
C GLU A 231 7.86 8.34 1.91
N GLU A 232 9.12 8.18 2.31
CA GLU A 232 10.19 7.72 1.41
C GLU A 232 9.89 6.34 0.80
N LEU A 233 9.20 5.46 1.51
CA LEU A 233 8.85 4.14 1.00
C LEU A 233 7.81 4.21 -0.13
N VAL A 234 6.86 5.15 -0.09
CA VAL A 234 5.95 5.39 -1.21
C VAL A 234 6.75 5.91 -2.40
N HIS A 235 7.61 6.91 -2.20
CA HIS A 235 8.51 7.42 -3.23
C HIS A 235 9.36 6.35 -3.91
N LYS A 236 9.90 5.38 -3.13
CA LYS A 236 10.66 4.25 -3.67
C LYS A 236 9.81 3.38 -4.59
N ALA A 237 8.60 3.04 -4.17
CA ALA A 237 7.67 2.28 -4.99
C ALA A 237 7.31 3.06 -6.25
N THR A 238 6.91 4.32 -6.12
CA THR A 238 6.52 5.16 -7.26
C THR A 238 7.64 5.30 -8.29
N GLY A 239 8.86 5.56 -7.84
CA GLY A 239 10.01 5.61 -8.75
C GLY A 239 10.32 4.25 -9.39
N TRP A 240 10.13 3.14 -8.68
CA TRP A 240 10.28 1.81 -9.27
C TRP A 240 9.20 1.53 -10.34
N VAL A 241 7.93 1.81 -10.06
CA VAL A 241 6.85 1.57 -11.04
C VAL A 241 7.00 2.50 -12.25
N LEU A 242 7.43 3.76 -12.08
CA LEU A 242 7.78 4.64 -13.19
C LEU A 242 8.95 4.13 -14.03
N ARG A 243 9.94 3.47 -13.41
CA ARG A 243 11.02 2.82 -14.13
C ARG A 243 10.49 1.68 -15.00
N GLU A 244 9.63 0.82 -14.45
CA GLU A 244 8.99 -0.27 -15.22
C GLU A 244 8.12 0.29 -16.37
N TYR A 245 7.44 1.42 -16.15
CA TYR A 245 6.77 2.16 -17.21
C TYR A 245 7.75 2.63 -18.29
N GLY A 246 8.90 3.18 -17.92
CA GLY A 246 9.94 3.59 -18.86
C GLY A 246 10.53 2.44 -19.68
N ASP A 247 10.61 1.24 -19.10
CA ASP A 247 11.01 0.02 -19.82
C ASP A 247 10.00 -0.34 -20.93
N GLN A 248 8.73 0.08 -20.80
CA GLN A 248 7.69 -0.09 -21.82
C GLN A 248 7.55 1.12 -22.77
N SER A 249 7.81 2.33 -22.28
CA SER A 249 7.68 3.59 -23.03
C SER A 249 8.70 4.62 -22.55
N ILE A 250 9.89 4.59 -23.14
CA ILE A 250 10.95 5.54 -22.79
C ILE A 250 10.59 6.99 -23.13
N SER A 251 9.89 7.21 -24.25
CA SER A 251 9.41 8.54 -24.67
C SER A 251 8.40 9.10 -23.68
N GLY A 252 7.46 8.27 -23.23
CA GLY A 252 6.48 8.65 -22.23
C GLY A 252 7.12 8.94 -20.87
N LEU A 253 8.14 8.17 -20.47
CA LEU A 253 8.92 8.47 -19.27
C LEU A 253 9.62 9.84 -19.37
N TYR A 254 10.22 10.17 -20.52
CA TYR A 254 10.83 11.48 -20.74
C TYR A 254 9.81 12.62 -20.70
N GLN A 255 8.60 12.44 -21.23
CA GLN A 255 7.52 13.41 -21.09
C GLN A 255 7.15 13.63 -19.62
N PHE A 256 6.99 12.56 -18.84
CA PHE A 256 6.72 12.65 -17.41
C PHE A 256 7.84 13.38 -16.66
N LEU A 257 9.10 13.03 -16.90
CA LEU A 257 10.25 13.68 -16.27
C LEU A 257 10.35 15.16 -16.66
N SER A 258 10.08 15.50 -17.93
CA SER A 258 10.13 16.89 -18.39
C SER A 258 9.11 17.78 -17.67
N LYS A 259 7.93 17.24 -17.35
CA LYS A 259 6.88 17.93 -16.60
C LYS A 259 7.18 17.98 -15.10
N ASN A 260 7.68 16.88 -14.53
CA ASN A 260 7.61 16.66 -13.08
C ASN A 260 8.96 16.60 -12.36
N ALA A 261 10.08 16.37 -13.06
CA ALA A 261 11.38 16.11 -12.41
C ALA A 261 11.80 17.21 -11.43
N ALA A 262 11.50 18.47 -11.75
CA ALA A 262 11.82 19.62 -10.91
C ALA A 262 11.34 19.48 -9.45
N TYR A 263 10.18 18.86 -9.26
CA TYR A 263 9.51 18.73 -7.96
C TYR A 263 9.62 17.33 -7.35
N MET A 264 10.02 16.32 -8.14
CA MET A 264 10.14 14.95 -7.67
C MET A 264 11.08 14.82 -6.46
N PRO A 265 10.63 14.12 -5.39
CA PRO A 265 11.49 13.72 -4.28
C PRO A 265 12.72 12.98 -4.78
N ARG A 266 13.87 13.21 -4.15
CA ARG A 266 15.15 12.68 -4.62
C ARG A 266 15.12 11.16 -4.80
N VAL A 267 14.52 10.48 -3.82
CA VAL A 267 14.44 9.02 -3.82
C VAL A 267 13.56 8.50 -4.95
N MET A 268 12.40 9.13 -5.19
CA MET A 268 11.53 8.79 -6.31
C MET A 268 12.26 8.98 -7.64
N PHE A 269 12.92 10.12 -7.83
CA PHE A 269 13.70 10.41 -9.02
C PHE A 269 14.82 9.39 -9.24
N ASP A 270 15.67 9.16 -8.23
CA ASP A 270 16.81 8.26 -8.34
C ASP A 270 16.41 6.80 -8.62
N GLN A 271 15.23 6.36 -8.15
CA GLN A 271 14.65 5.05 -8.52
C GLN A 271 14.14 5.00 -9.96
N CYS A 272 13.48 6.08 -10.39
CA CYS A 272 12.88 6.23 -11.71
C CYS A 272 13.92 6.21 -12.83
N VAL A 273 15.03 6.91 -12.65
CA VAL A 273 16.04 7.14 -13.71
C VAL A 273 17.18 6.09 -13.71
N ARG A 274 17.02 4.93 -13.07
CA ARG A 274 18.11 3.94 -12.99
C ARG A 274 18.48 3.33 -14.33
N ASN A 275 17.50 3.15 -15.23
CA ASN A 275 17.69 2.46 -16.51
C ASN A 275 17.91 3.41 -17.69
N ILE A 276 17.88 4.74 -17.48
CA ILE A 276 18.08 5.71 -18.57
C ILE A 276 19.58 6.10 -18.69
N PRO A 277 20.04 6.58 -19.85
CA PRO A 277 21.42 7.00 -20.05
C PRO A 277 21.90 8.03 -19.01
N VAL A 278 23.17 7.93 -18.61
CA VAL A 278 23.79 8.81 -17.59
C VAL A 278 23.71 10.28 -17.98
N THR A 279 23.83 10.60 -19.27
CA THR A 279 23.68 11.95 -19.82
C THR A 279 22.28 12.49 -19.53
N MET A 280 21.23 11.77 -19.93
CA MET A 280 19.83 12.16 -19.70
C MET A 280 19.51 12.27 -18.21
N LYS A 281 19.99 11.32 -17.40
CA LYS A 281 19.85 11.38 -15.93
C LYS A 281 20.44 12.67 -15.36
N SER A 282 21.59 13.10 -15.88
CA SER A 282 22.27 14.32 -15.42
C SER A 282 21.50 15.56 -15.83
N GLU A 283 20.94 15.61 -17.04
CA GLU A 283 20.10 16.72 -17.50
C GLU A 283 18.86 16.89 -16.62
N TYR A 284 18.07 15.84 -16.40
CA TYR A 284 16.89 15.95 -15.53
C TYR A 284 17.25 16.23 -14.07
N ARG A 285 18.43 15.79 -13.61
CA ARG A 285 18.89 16.08 -12.25
C ARG A 285 19.18 17.58 -12.05
N LYS A 286 19.65 18.29 -13.08
CA LYS A 286 19.88 19.75 -13.03
C LYS A 286 18.58 20.54 -12.85
N LEU A 287 17.46 20.02 -13.38
CA LEU A 287 16.14 20.64 -13.25
C LEU A 287 15.58 20.55 -11.83
N ARG A 288 16.08 19.61 -11.00
CA ARG A 288 15.56 19.36 -9.65
C ARG A 288 15.82 20.55 -8.75
N ILE A 289 14.75 21.08 -8.16
CA ILE A 289 14.85 22.09 -7.12
C ILE A 289 15.49 21.42 -5.90
N LYS A 290 16.62 21.95 -5.44
CA LYS A 290 17.15 21.59 -4.13
C LYS A 290 16.13 22.11 -3.11
N LYS A 291 15.32 21.24 -2.51
CA LYS A 291 14.64 21.59 -1.25
C LYS A 291 15.76 21.98 -0.28
N SER A 292 15.90 23.27 0.00
CA SER A 292 16.71 23.74 1.13
C SER A 292 16.19 22.99 2.35
N ASN A 293 17.10 22.41 3.13
CA ASN A 293 16.73 21.82 4.41
C ASN A 293 15.93 22.89 5.16
N LYS A 294 14.67 22.58 5.47
CA LYS A 294 13.86 23.43 6.33
C LYS A 294 14.69 23.68 7.58
N GLU A 295 14.92 24.96 7.83
CA GLU A 295 15.37 25.51 9.09
C GLU A 295 14.66 24.76 10.20
N THR A 296 15.44 24.12 11.06
CA THR A 296 15.04 23.82 12.42
C THR A 296 14.71 25.16 13.06
N VAL A 297 13.42 25.49 13.09
CA VAL A 297 12.94 26.62 13.88
C VAL A 297 13.22 26.29 15.35
N PRO A 298 13.90 27.18 16.09
CA PRO A 298 14.34 26.95 17.47
C PRO A 298 13.19 26.76 18.46
#